data_AF-A0A5S9MI77-F1
#
_entry.id   AF-A0A5S9MI77-F1
#
_cell.length_a   1.000
_cell.length_b   1.000
_cell.length_c   1.000
_cell.angle_alpha   90.00
_cell.angle_beta   90.00
_cell.angle_gamma   90.00
#
_symmetry.space_group_name_H-M   'P 1'
#
loop_
_entity.id
_entity.type
_entity.pdbx_description
1 polymer ?
#
loop_
_entity_poly.entity_id
_entity_poly.type
_entity_poly.pdbx_seq_one_letter_code
_entity_poly.pdbx_strand_id
1 'polypeptide(L)'
;MNFMSDKSVKKLLHSWYTMLKHRHFFSKAEEIKKKTLLKYKRKLSKKQELYFHYQLMLFRHQLWMNQTEDLEKLKHELLPHKDEMNEELQYYFYFFLGLYESLKSDQNDAIHYLEKAEERLPLLNDELEEAEFHFPYKRCLL
;
A
#
# COMPACT_ATOMS: atom_id res chain seq x y z
N MET A 1 0.44 -17.97 -24.58
CA MET A 1 0.70 -17.40 -23.24
C MET A 1 0.26 -15.95 -23.27
N ASN A 2 -0.93 -15.62 -22.74
CA ASN A 2 -1.48 -14.26 -22.86
C ASN A 2 -0.64 -13.29 -22.02
N PHE A 3 0.15 -12.46 -22.71
CA PHE A 3 0.96 -11.43 -22.07
C PHE A 3 0.05 -10.26 -21.69
N MET A 4 -0.30 -10.14 -20.41
CA MET A 4 -1.07 -8.98 -19.94
C MET A 4 -0.20 -7.73 -19.95
N SER A 5 -0.77 -6.60 -20.37
CA SER A 5 -0.11 -5.29 -20.40
C SER A 5 0.24 -4.80 -18.98
N ASP A 6 1.12 -3.81 -18.86
CA ASP A 6 1.43 -3.20 -17.55
C ASP A 6 0.20 -2.55 -16.95
N LYS A 7 -0.59 -1.85 -17.79
CA LYS A 7 -1.87 -1.26 -17.42
C LYS A 7 -2.81 -2.28 -16.79
N SER A 8 -2.84 -3.50 -17.33
CA SER A 8 -3.67 -4.57 -16.79
C SER A 8 -3.19 -5.07 -15.42
N VAL A 9 -1.87 -5.11 -15.18
CA VAL A 9 -1.31 -5.47 -13.87
C VAL A 9 -1.58 -4.37 -12.85
N LYS A 10 -1.37 -3.09 -13.21
CA LYS A 10 -1.71 -1.95 -12.34
C LYS A 10 -3.18 -1.95 -11.95
N LYS A 11 -4.09 -2.19 -12.90
CA LYS A 11 -5.54 -2.35 -12.61
C LYS A 11 -5.83 -3.49 -11.62
N LEU A 12 -5.10 -4.60 -11.71
CA LEU A 12 -5.25 -5.72 -10.78
C LEU A 12 -4.78 -5.35 -9.37
N LEU A 13 -3.63 -4.66 -9.27
CA LEU A 13 -3.10 -4.15 -8.00
C LEU A 13 -4.04 -3.13 -7.36
N HIS A 14 -4.55 -2.17 -8.14
CA HIS A 14 -5.56 -1.22 -7.67
C HIS A 14 -6.84 -1.95 -7.21
N SER A 15 -7.31 -2.94 -7.98
CA SER A 15 -8.48 -3.75 -7.56
C SER A 15 -8.22 -4.48 -6.24
N TRP A 16 -7.00 -4.99 -6.02
CA TRP A 16 -6.61 -5.60 -4.76
C TRP A 16 -6.72 -4.59 -3.62
N TYR A 17 -6.20 -3.38 -3.82
CA TYR A 17 -6.26 -2.30 -2.85
C TYR A 17 -7.69 -1.93 -2.48
N THR A 18 -8.56 -1.75 -3.49
CA THR A 18 -9.98 -1.46 -3.26
C THR A 18 -10.63 -2.52 -2.37
N MET A 19 -10.32 -3.81 -2.57
CA MET A 19 -10.84 -4.87 -1.71
C MET A 19 -10.31 -4.78 -0.27
N LEU A 20 -9.08 -4.28 -0.06
CA LEU A 20 -8.47 -4.11 1.26
C LEU A 20 -9.04 -2.93 2.06
N LYS A 21 -9.63 -1.93 1.40
CA LYS A 21 -10.37 -0.82 2.07
C LYS A 21 -11.64 -1.32 2.76
N HIS A 22 -12.24 -2.38 2.23
CA HIS A 22 -13.52 -2.91 2.67
C HIS A 22 -13.37 -4.23 3.45
N ARG A 23 -13.57 -4.20 4.77
CA ARG A 23 -13.35 -5.34 5.68
C ARG A 23 -14.05 -6.65 5.29
N HIS A 24 -15.16 -6.60 4.55
CA HIS A 24 -15.92 -7.78 4.15
C HIS A 24 -15.35 -8.54 2.93
N PHE A 25 -14.40 -7.97 2.19
CA PHE A 25 -13.88 -8.56 0.95
C PHE A 25 -12.51 -9.25 1.11
N PHE A 26 -12.15 -9.67 2.33
CA PHE A 26 -10.86 -10.30 2.60
C PHE A 26 -10.58 -11.54 1.74
N SER A 27 -11.55 -12.45 1.61
CA SER A 27 -11.40 -13.66 0.78
C SER A 27 -11.06 -13.33 -0.68
N LYS A 28 -11.66 -12.26 -1.21
CA LYS A 28 -11.40 -11.75 -2.56
C LYS A 28 -10.03 -11.07 -2.66
N ALA A 29 -9.61 -10.33 -1.64
CA ALA A 29 -8.27 -9.76 -1.59
C ALA A 29 -7.18 -10.85 -1.59
N GLU A 30 -7.37 -11.93 -0.82
CA GLU A 30 -6.49 -13.10 -0.81
C GLU A 30 -6.45 -13.82 -2.17
N GLU A 31 -7.60 -13.96 -2.83
CA GLU A 31 -7.66 -14.54 -4.17
C GLU A 31 -6.88 -13.71 -5.19
N ILE A 32 -7.03 -12.37 -5.15
CA ILE A 32 -6.31 -11.45 -6.04
C ILE A 32 -4.80 -11.51 -5.76
N LYS A 33 -4.37 -11.52 -4.48
CA LYS A 33 -2.97 -11.68 -4.08
C LYS A 33 -2.36 -12.94 -4.70
N LYS A 34 -3.02 -14.10 -4.52
CA LYS A 34 -2.55 -15.39 -5.05
C LYS A 34 -2.47 -15.38 -6.58
N LYS A 35 -3.51 -14.86 -7.26
CA LYS A 35 -3.50 -14.70 -8.72
C LYS A 35 -2.35 -13.82 -9.19
N THR A 36 -2.10 -12.72 -8.49
CA THR A 36 -1.06 -11.75 -8.83
C THR A 36 0.33 -12.36 -8.69
N LEU A 37 0.60 -12.97 -7.53
CA LEU A 37 1.84 -13.66 -7.22
C LEU A 37 2.13 -14.80 -8.20
N LEU A 38 1.18 -15.71 -8.43
CA LEU A 38 1.42 -16.89 -9.25
C LEU A 38 1.58 -16.55 -10.73
N LYS A 39 0.76 -15.64 -11.26
CA LYS A 39 0.71 -15.37 -12.71
C LYS A 39 1.72 -14.33 -13.16
N TYR A 40 2.07 -13.35 -12.31
CA TYR A 40 2.85 -12.19 -12.74
C TYR A 40 4.17 -12.01 -11.99
N LYS A 41 4.63 -12.99 -11.19
CA LYS A 41 5.91 -12.93 -10.44
C LYS A 41 7.07 -12.38 -11.26
N ARG A 42 7.33 -12.97 -12.43
CA ARG A 42 8.44 -12.57 -13.33
C ARG A 42 8.30 -11.16 -13.87
N LYS A 43 7.08 -10.66 -14.01
CA LYS A 43 6.81 -9.33 -14.54
C LYS A 43 6.95 -8.27 -13.45
N LEU A 44 6.40 -8.55 -12.28
CA LEU A 44 6.56 -7.72 -11.09
C LEU A 44 8.05 -7.54 -10.77
N SER A 45 8.85 -8.61 -10.82
CA SER A 45 10.29 -8.53 -10.54
C SER A 45 11.13 -7.80 -11.60
N LYS A 46 10.59 -7.56 -12.80
CA LYS A 46 11.35 -6.96 -13.92
C LYS A 46 11.13 -5.46 -14.08
N LYS A 47 10.10 -4.91 -13.46
CA LYS A 47 9.73 -3.50 -13.58
C LYS A 47 9.64 -2.90 -12.20
N GLN A 48 10.59 -2.03 -11.88
CA GLN A 48 10.74 -1.41 -10.57
C GLN A 48 9.45 -0.76 -10.05
N GLU A 49 8.76 0.03 -10.88
CA GLU A 49 7.48 0.62 -10.50
C GLU A 49 6.41 -0.43 -10.13
N LEU A 50 6.29 -1.52 -10.91
CA LEU A 50 5.35 -2.60 -10.61
C LEU A 50 5.76 -3.41 -9.38
N TYR A 51 7.06 -3.54 -9.14
CA TYR A 51 7.61 -4.16 -7.95
C TYR A 51 7.22 -3.36 -6.70
N PHE A 52 7.50 -2.06 -6.67
CA PHE A 52 7.15 -1.19 -5.55
C PHE A 52 5.65 -1.12 -5.32
N HIS A 53 4.86 -0.96 -6.39
CA HIS A 53 3.40 -0.99 -6.28
C HIS A 53 2.93 -2.31 -5.65
N TYR A 54 3.46 -3.45 -6.08
CA TYR A 54 3.11 -4.74 -5.49
C TYR A 54 3.50 -4.84 -4.01
N GLN A 55 4.71 -4.42 -3.64
CA GLN A 55 5.17 -4.47 -2.25
C GLN A 55 4.33 -3.59 -1.32
N LEU A 56 3.92 -2.41 -1.79
CA LEU A 56 3.03 -1.52 -1.02
C LEU A 56 1.64 -2.14 -0.82
N MET A 57 1.08 -2.81 -1.85
CA MET A 57 -0.18 -3.53 -1.69
C MET A 57 -0.05 -4.73 -0.75
N LEU A 58 1.10 -5.42 -0.77
CA LEU A 58 1.41 -6.46 0.20
C LEU A 58 1.49 -5.87 1.61
N PHE A 59 2.17 -4.73 1.79
CA PHE A 59 2.24 -4.03 3.08
C PHE A 59 0.84 -3.72 3.62
N ARG A 60 -0.04 -3.12 2.80
CA ARG A 60 -1.42 -2.82 3.19
C ARG A 60 -2.25 -4.07 3.51
N HIS A 61 -1.94 -5.19 2.86
CA HIS A 61 -2.55 -6.47 3.18
C HIS A 61 -2.08 -6.97 4.55
N GLN A 62 -0.78 -6.92 4.83
CA GLN A 62 -0.22 -7.36 6.11
C GLN A 62 -0.67 -6.49 7.28
N LEU A 63 -0.90 -5.19 7.05
CA LEU A 63 -1.56 -4.30 8.01
C LEU A 63 -2.93 -4.84 8.43
N TRP A 64 -3.73 -5.28 7.45
CA TRP A 64 -5.04 -5.83 7.72
C TRP A 64 -4.97 -7.17 8.47
N MET A 65 -3.95 -7.98 8.19
CA MET A 65 -3.67 -9.26 8.87
C MET A 65 -2.99 -9.10 10.23
N ASN A 66 -2.60 -7.89 10.61
CA ASN A 66 -1.80 -7.59 11.80
C ASN A 66 -0.51 -8.42 11.89
N GLN A 67 0.17 -8.66 10.75
CA GLN A 67 1.41 -9.44 10.68
C GLN A 67 2.64 -8.53 10.87
N THR A 68 2.92 -8.17 12.14
CA THR A 68 3.93 -7.17 12.51
C THR A 68 5.35 -7.49 12.04
N GLU A 69 5.77 -8.75 12.06
CA GLU A 69 7.10 -9.17 11.58
C GLU A 69 7.28 -8.98 10.07
N ASP A 70 6.24 -9.26 9.28
CA ASP A 70 6.27 -9.08 7.83
C ASP A 70 6.24 -7.59 7.48
N LEU A 71 5.52 -6.79 8.27
CA LEU A 71 5.47 -5.33 8.11
C LEU A 71 6.84 -4.69 8.37
N GLU A 72 7.57 -5.10 9.41
CA GLU A 72 8.94 -4.59 9.63
C GLU A 72 9.88 -4.95 8.46
N LYS A 73 9.83 -6.19 7.98
CA LYS A 73 10.65 -6.60 6.83
C LYS A 73 10.35 -5.75 5.60
N LEU A 74 9.08 -5.55 5.29
CA LEU A 74 8.67 -4.72 4.15
C LEU A 74 9.05 -3.25 4.35
N LYS A 75 8.95 -2.71 5.57
CA LYS A 75 9.44 -1.35 5.90
C LYS A 75 10.93 -1.23 5.60
N HIS A 76 11.74 -2.16 6.10
CA HIS A 76 13.19 -2.17 5.86
C HIS A 76 13.55 -2.31 4.37
N GLU A 77 12.79 -3.11 3.62
CA GLU A 77 12.98 -3.25 2.16
C GLU A 77 12.60 -1.99 1.39
N LEU A 78 11.53 -1.29 1.78
CA LEU A 78 11.00 -0.15 1.01
C LEU A 78 11.65 1.19 1.36
N LEU A 79 12.08 1.39 2.61
CA LEU A 79 12.59 2.66 3.11
C LEU A 79 13.77 3.23 2.30
N PRO A 80 14.78 2.43 1.86
CA PRO A 80 15.89 2.93 1.04
C PRO A 80 15.47 3.43 -0.34
N HIS A 81 14.31 2.98 -0.85
CA HIS A 81 13.86 3.22 -2.21
C HIS A 81 12.72 4.25 -2.29
N LYS A 82 12.34 4.88 -1.18
CA LYS A 82 11.21 5.83 -1.12
C LYS A 82 11.33 6.97 -2.15
N ASP A 83 12.54 7.43 -2.46
CA ASP A 83 12.77 8.54 -3.39
C ASP A 83 12.78 8.08 -4.85
N GLU A 84 12.81 6.77 -5.12
CA GLU A 84 12.68 6.18 -6.45
C GLU A 84 11.21 5.98 -6.85
N MET A 85 10.29 6.15 -5.90
CA MET A 85 8.86 6.03 -6.10
C MET A 85 8.28 7.29 -6.73
N ASN A 86 7.28 7.13 -7.60
CA ASN A 86 6.48 8.25 -8.08
C ASN A 86 5.58 8.80 -6.95
N GLU A 87 4.92 9.94 -7.19
CA GLU A 87 4.11 10.63 -6.18
C GLU A 87 3.01 9.73 -5.57
N GLU A 88 2.31 8.94 -6.40
CA GLU A 88 1.27 8.00 -5.94
C GLU A 88 1.85 6.93 -5.01
N LEU A 89 2.96 6.31 -5.40
CA LEU A 89 3.61 5.28 -4.61
C LEU A 89 4.23 5.83 -3.32
N GLN A 90 4.75 7.07 -3.37
CA GLN A 90 5.22 7.76 -2.16
C GLN A 90 4.06 8.04 -1.20
N TYR A 91 2.91 8.48 -1.70
CA TYR A 91 1.71 8.63 -0.87
C TYR A 91 1.36 7.31 -0.16
N TYR A 92 1.23 6.21 -0.90
CA TYR A 92 0.92 4.91 -0.29
C TYR A 92 2.00 4.46 0.70
N PHE A 93 3.27 4.69 0.38
CA PHE A 93 4.38 4.39 1.27
C PHE A 93 4.22 5.11 2.61
N TYR A 94 4.08 6.43 2.60
CA TYR A 94 3.95 7.22 3.82
C TYR A 94 2.66 6.91 4.57
N PHE A 95 1.54 6.76 3.85
CA PHE A 95 0.25 6.48 4.48
C PHE A 95 0.27 5.13 5.19
N PHE A 96 0.78 4.08 4.55
CA PHE A 96 0.82 2.75 5.15
C PHE A 96 1.82 2.65 6.30
N LEU A 97 2.96 3.34 6.22
CA LEU A 97 3.88 3.44 7.35
C LEU A 97 3.25 4.19 8.53
N GLY A 98 2.54 5.29 8.28
CA GLY A 98 1.79 6.01 9.32
C GLY A 98 0.78 5.11 10.02
N LEU A 99 -0.01 4.34 9.25
CA LEU A 99 -0.93 3.34 9.80
C LEU A 99 -0.18 2.26 10.59
N TYR A 100 0.96 1.80 10.10
CA TYR A 100 1.76 0.78 10.79
C TYR A 100 2.30 1.25 12.12
N GLU A 101 2.93 2.42 12.15
CA GLU A 101 3.48 2.99 13.38
C GLU A 101 2.35 3.33 14.37
N SER A 102 1.16 3.69 13.89
CA SER A 102 -0.02 3.88 14.76
C SER A 102 -0.51 2.59 15.44
N LEU A 103 -0.21 1.40 14.88
CA LEU A 103 -0.47 0.13 15.54
C LEU A 103 0.51 -0.11 16.69
N LYS A 104 1.66 0.59 16.68
CA LYS A 104 2.62 0.59 17.76
C LYS A 104 2.29 1.74 18.72
N SER A 105 2.78 1.64 19.95
CA SER A 105 2.56 2.69 20.96
C SER A 105 3.38 3.98 20.72
N ASP A 106 4.09 4.09 19.59
CA ASP A 106 4.90 5.28 19.25
C ASP A 106 4.13 6.21 18.31
N GLN A 107 3.61 7.29 18.88
CA GLN A 107 2.79 8.27 18.13
C GLN A 107 3.63 9.21 17.27
N ASN A 108 4.93 9.41 17.55
CA ASN A 108 5.73 10.41 16.85
C ASN A 108 6.02 9.99 15.41
N ASP A 109 6.43 8.74 15.21
CA ASP A 109 6.68 8.20 13.88
C ASP A 109 5.39 8.12 13.07
N ALA A 110 4.27 7.75 13.71
CA ALA A 110 2.96 7.72 13.06
C ALA A 110 2.56 9.10 12.52
N ILE A 111 2.65 10.15 13.35
CA ILE A 111 2.35 11.53 12.96
C ILE A 111 3.26 11.96 11.81
N HIS A 112 4.58 11.75 11.94
CA HIS A 112 5.55 12.14 10.92
C HIS A 112 5.22 11.55 9.55
N TYR A 113 4.92 10.25 9.48
CA TYR A 113 4.59 9.61 8.20
C TYR A 113 3.23 10.03 7.66
N LEU A 114 2.23 10.24 8.53
CA LEU A 114 0.92 10.69 8.07
C LEU A 114 0.96 12.13 7.53
N GLU A 115 1.72 13.04 8.14
CA GLU A 115 1.95 14.39 7.60
C GLU A 115 2.58 14.33 6.20
N LYS A 116 3.58 13.45 6.00
CA LYS A 116 4.21 13.25 4.69
C LYS A 116 3.26 12.68 3.64
N ALA A 117 2.30 11.85 4.06
CA ALA A 117 1.25 11.36 3.18
C ALA A 117 0.25 12.47 2.82
N GLU A 118 -0.17 13.28 3.81
CA GLU A 118 -1.10 14.39 3.62
C GLU A 118 -0.55 15.44 2.63
N GLU A 119 0.74 15.77 2.70
CA GLU A 119 1.42 16.65 1.74
C GLU A 119 1.26 16.18 0.27
N ARG A 120 1.08 14.88 0.04
CA ARG A 120 1.00 14.26 -1.29
C ARG A 120 -0.42 13.95 -1.73
N LEU A 121 -1.37 13.93 -0.80
CA LEU A 121 -2.77 13.55 -1.06
C LEU A 121 -3.43 14.42 -2.16
N PRO A 122 -3.25 15.76 -2.20
CA PRO A 122 -3.81 16.59 -3.26
C PRO A 122 -3.28 16.27 -4.67
N LEU A 123 -2.09 15.66 -4.77
CA LEU A 123 -1.46 15.34 -6.06
C LEU A 123 -2.19 14.19 -6.77
N LEU A 124 -2.92 13.35 -6.03
CA LEU A 124 -3.62 12.19 -6.58
C LEU A 124 -4.90 12.57 -7.33
N ASN A 125 -5.55 13.68 -6.95
CA ASN A 125 -6.89 14.06 -7.40
C ASN A 125 -7.91 12.90 -7.30
N ASP A 126 -7.88 12.15 -6.19
CA ASP A 126 -8.75 11.00 -5.93
C ASP A 126 -9.53 11.18 -4.61
N GLU A 127 -10.81 11.56 -4.72
CA GLU A 127 -11.71 11.77 -3.59
C GLU A 127 -11.87 10.51 -2.71
N LEU A 128 -11.69 9.31 -3.28
CA LEU A 128 -11.77 8.06 -2.52
C LEU A 128 -10.52 7.84 -1.68
N GLU A 129 -9.35 8.30 -2.13
CA GLU A 129 -8.13 8.30 -1.31
C GLU A 129 -8.22 9.34 -0.21
N GLU A 130 -8.79 10.52 -0.50
CA GLU A 130 -9.00 11.56 0.51
C GLU A 130 -9.94 11.08 1.63
N ALA A 131 -11.05 10.43 1.25
CA ALA A 131 -11.94 9.82 2.21
C ALA A 131 -11.28 8.68 3.02
N GLU A 132 -10.52 7.80 2.36
CA GLU A 132 -9.79 6.70 3.02
C GLU A 132 -8.68 7.22 3.94
N PHE A 133 -8.06 8.36 3.64
CA PHE A 133 -7.04 8.97 4.48
C PHE A 133 -7.66 9.55 5.77
N HIS A 134 -8.72 10.35 5.63
CA HIS A 134 -9.33 11.04 6.77
C HIS A 134 -10.17 10.14 7.69
N PHE A 135 -10.65 8.98 7.21
CA PHE A 135 -11.45 8.05 8.01
C PHE A 135 -10.67 7.42 9.20
N PRO A 136 -9.46 6.83 9.01
CA PRO A 136 -8.60 6.34 10.07
C PRO A 136 -7.70 7.42 10.71
N TYR A 137 -7.35 8.52 10.03
CA TYR A 137 -6.52 9.59 10.60
C TYR A 137 -7.15 10.19 11.87
N LYS A 138 -8.48 10.31 11.91
CA LYS A 138 -9.23 10.71 13.13
C LYS A 138 -9.08 9.76 14.32
N ARG A 139 -8.62 8.52 14.12
CA ARG A 139 -8.46 7.51 15.17
C ARG A 139 -7.04 7.46 15.75
N CYS A 140 -6.06 8.06 15.08
CA CYS A 140 -4.67 8.15 15.57
C CYS A 140 -4.41 9.45 16.35
N LEU A 141 -5.27 10.47 16.18
CA LEU A 141 -5.18 11.78 16.84
C LEU A 141 -6.16 11.97 18.02
N LEU A 142 -6.88 10.90 18.41
CA LEU A 142 -7.78 10.84 19.57
C LEU A 142 -7.29 9.76 20.54
#